data_AF-A0A2N9P7E1-F1
#
_entry.id   AF-A0A2N9P7E1-F1
#
_cell.length_a   1.000
_cell.length_b   1.000
_cell.length_c   1.000
_cell.angle_alpha   90.00
_cell.angle_beta   90.00
_cell.angle_gamma   90.00
#
_symmetry.space_group_name_H-M   'P 1'
#
loop_
_entity.id
_entity.type
_entity.pdbx_description
1 polymer ?
#
loop_
_entity_poly.entity_id
_entity_poly.type
_entity_poly.pdbx_seq_one_letter_code
_entity_poly.pdbx_strand_id
1 'polypeptide(L)'
;MNTTKIGDDFENKVFSIINDLLKNDDFTVPNKKSRIHQKKGYYSENRKADIITDISIETFLTNANEYSLLHIFECKCLNKNVAIDDIEEFDSKLTQIGKHNTKGIIVSSKGFAKTTINYAQSVKIGLLKIKKDNELDWVNYRKPKHLLNFENDDTEPFLAFIENKTCNNLADFLLELKVIDFYNHKNNNFLNVKYLSAKYIDLVIDTISENDIRTDLAIDTEKLIEFVKKKYQTEIKVDDISPIIGKIEFDPLIITINSTLEEHRFRFTLCHEIGHLILHKNLFKGKIYREDDFTFSIGENITDENTRRVEIQANMFAGQILMPNKSFTLEAIKFFIRNKISKNYIYLDQQKVNQNLAFDLMSELSLKFNVSKEAVKLRLIELNLLKDVTNVQYIKLFEKLKP
;
A
#
# COMPACT_ATOMS: atom_id res chain seq x y z
N MET A 1 -29.39 51.22 2.56
CA MET A 1 -29.48 49.93 1.85
C MET A 1 -30.41 49.03 2.65
N ASN A 2 -31.41 48.40 2.02
CA ASN A 2 -32.30 47.46 2.70
C ASN A 2 -31.53 46.16 2.98
N THR A 3 -31.19 45.92 4.25
CA THR A 3 -30.39 44.77 4.70
C THR A 3 -31.08 43.44 4.43
N THR A 4 -32.41 43.40 4.48
CA THR A 4 -33.21 42.21 4.17
C THR A 4 -33.05 41.82 2.71
N LYS A 5 -33.19 42.80 1.80
CA LYS A 5 -33.00 42.56 0.35
C LYS A 5 -31.61 42.02 0.02
N ILE A 6 -30.58 42.53 0.69
CA ILE A 6 -29.19 42.05 0.50
C ILE A 6 -29.04 40.59 0.96
N GLY A 7 -29.72 40.22 2.05
CA GLY A 7 -29.80 38.84 2.53
C GLY A 7 -30.50 37.94 1.52
N ASP A 8 -31.70 38.31 1.08
CA ASP A 8 -32.50 37.55 0.11
C ASP A 8 -31.75 37.35 -1.21
N ASP A 9 -31.10 38.40 -1.73
CA ASP A 9 -30.29 38.34 -2.95
C ASP A 9 -29.11 37.36 -2.80
N PHE A 10 -28.47 37.32 -1.62
CA PHE A 10 -27.39 36.39 -1.33
C PHE A 10 -27.90 34.95 -1.22
N GLU A 11 -29.02 34.73 -0.54
CA GLU A 11 -29.65 33.40 -0.44
C GLU A 11 -30.09 32.86 -1.80
N ASN A 12 -30.70 33.69 -2.64
CA ASN A 12 -31.06 33.32 -4.01
C ASN A 12 -29.84 32.89 -4.82
N LYS A 13 -28.73 33.62 -4.65
CA LYS A 13 -27.45 33.28 -5.28
C LYS A 13 -26.92 31.94 -4.78
N VAL A 14 -26.92 31.70 -3.47
CA VAL A 14 -26.49 30.41 -2.89
C VAL A 14 -27.38 29.29 -3.40
N PHE A 15 -28.70 29.47 -3.41
CA PHE A 15 -29.66 28.49 -3.91
C PHE A 15 -29.37 28.11 -5.35
N SER A 16 -29.14 29.08 -6.24
CA SER A 16 -28.79 28.82 -7.64
C SER A 16 -27.54 27.96 -7.74
N ILE A 17 -26.47 28.32 -7.01
CA ILE A 17 -25.20 27.59 -7.07
C ILE A 17 -25.37 26.16 -6.56
N ILE A 18 -26.03 25.96 -5.41
CA ILE A 18 -26.24 24.62 -4.84
C ILE A 18 -27.16 23.78 -5.72
N ASN A 19 -28.18 24.38 -6.33
CA ASN A 19 -29.08 23.71 -7.27
C ASN A 19 -28.33 23.25 -8.53
N ASP A 20 -27.42 24.06 -9.06
CA ASP A 20 -26.61 23.70 -10.22
C ASP A 20 -25.64 22.56 -9.88
N LEU A 21 -24.98 22.60 -8.72
CA LEU A 21 -24.16 21.49 -8.22
C LEU A 21 -24.98 20.21 -8.06
N LEU A 22 -26.20 20.31 -7.52
CA LEU A 22 -27.06 19.15 -7.35
C LEU A 22 -27.48 18.58 -8.70
N LYS A 23 -27.91 19.41 -9.65
CA LYS A 23 -28.34 18.98 -10.99
C LYS A 23 -27.24 18.29 -11.79
N ASN A 24 -25.99 18.74 -11.63
CA ASN A 24 -24.84 18.17 -12.29
C ASN A 24 -24.26 16.95 -11.56
N ASP A 25 -24.88 16.51 -10.45
CA ASP A 25 -24.36 15.46 -9.55
C ASP A 25 -22.94 15.77 -8.99
N ASP A 26 -22.58 17.06 -8.92
CA ASP A 26 -21.33 17.57 -8.33
C ASP A 26 -21.45 17.82 -6.81
N PHE A 27 -22.66 17.70 -6.26
CA PHE A 27 -22.91 17.78 -4.83
C PHE A 27 -22.86 16.40 -4.15
N THR A 28 -22.68 16.37 -2.83
CA THR A 28 -22.45 15.12 -2.06
C THR A 28 -23.61 14.12 -2.04
N VAL A 29 -24.80 14.52 -2.50
CA VAL A 29 -25.98 13.66 -2.61
C VAL A 29 -26.51 13.66 -4.05
N PRO A 30 -27.03 12.53 -4.54
CA PRO A 30 -27.47 12.43 -5.93
C PRO A 30 -28.73 13.25 -6.19
N ASN A 31 -28.79 13.92 -7.34
CA ASN A 31 -29.94 14.70 -7.78
C ASN A 31 -31.23 13.89 -7.79
N LYS A 32 -31.17 12.68 -8.36
CA LYS A 32 -32.34 11.81 -8.59
C LYS A 32 -33.09 11.42 -7.31
N LYS A 33 -32.43 11.49 -6.15
CA LYS A 33 -33.01 11.13 -4.85
C LYS A 33 -33.16 12.33 -3.91
N SER A 34 -32.88 13.54 -4.40
CA SER A 34 -32.79 14.72 -3.55
C SER A 34 -33.75 15.82 -4.03
N ARG A 35 -34.26 16.60 -3.09
CA ARG A 35 -35.12 17.76 -3.35
C ARG A 35 -34.55 18.97 -2.64
N ILE A 36 -34.19 20.01 -3.39
CA ILE A 36 -33.73 21.28 -2.84
C ILE A 36 -34.91 22.21 -2.59
N HIS A 37 -34.89 22.93 -1.49
CA HIS A 37 -35.92 23.86 -1.06
C HIS A 37 -35.29 25.17 -0.56
N GLN A 38 -36.02 26.27 -0.72
CA GLN A 38 -35.65 27.57 -0.17
C GLN A 38 -36.71 27.99 0.85
N LYS A 39 -36.29 28.54 2.00
CA LYS A 39 -37.20 28.97 3.09
C LYS A 39 -38.16 27.89 3.59
N LYS A 40 -37.72 26.63 3.59
CA LYS A 40 -38.54 25.51 4.10
C LYS A 40 -38.50 25.45 5.62
N GLY A 41 -39.67 25.26 6.22
CA GLY A 41 -39.86 25.06 7.65
C GLY A 41 -39.75 23.60 8.05
N TYR A 42 -39.07 23.36 9.18
CA TYR A 42 -38.98 22.05 9.82
C TYR A 42 -39.45 22.16 11.27
N TYR A 43 -40.42 21.33 11.65
CA TYR A 43 -41.05 21.42 12.96
C TYR A 43 -40.05 21.17 14.09
N SER A 44 -40.02 22.08 15.07
CA SER A 44 -39.25 21.91 16.31
C SER A 44 -40.20 21.72 17.48
N GLU A 45 -40.09 20.56 18.14
CA GLU A 45 -40.85 20.26 19.36
C GLU A 45 -40.58 21.27 20.47
N ASN A 46 -39.33 21.73 20.59
CA ASN A 46 -38.93 22.70 21.61
C ASN A 46 -39.56 24.08 21.38
N ARG A 47 -39.84 24.45 20.12
CA ARG A 47 -40.44 25.74 19.75
C ARG A 47 -41.95 25.67 19.58
N LYS A 48 -42.51 24.46 19.43
CA LYS A 48 -43.89 24.23 18.96
C LYS A 48 -44.21 25.01 17.68
N ALA A 49 -43.20 25.19 16.84
CA ALA A 49 -43.24 25.95 15.60
C ALA A 49 -42.12 25.50 14.66
N ASP A 50 -42.24 25.83 13.38
CA ASP A 50 -41.24 25.50 12.38
C ASP A 50 -40.01 26.40 12.51
N ILE A 51 -38.83 25.78 12.39
CA ILE A 51 -37.57 26.47 12.12
C ILE A 51 -37.46 26.65 10.62
N ILE A 52 -37.56 27.90 10.16
CA ILE A 52 -37.36 28.25 8.75
C ILE A 52 -35.86 28.24 8.45
N THR A 53 -35.48 27.46 7.44
CA THR A 53 -34.10 27.32 6.96
C THR A 53 -33.91 28.10 5.66
N ASP A 54 -32.74 28.68 5.42
CA ASP A 54 -32.54 29.45 4.18
C ASP A 54 -32.61 28.55 2.96
N ILE A 55 -31.81 27.48 2.97
CA ILE A 55 -31.82 26.44 1.93
C ILE A 55 -31.71 25.08 2.60
N SER A 56 -32.44 24.10 2.08
CA SER A 56 -32.33 22.71 2.51
C SER A 56 -32.35 21.73 1.35
N ILE A 57 -31.73 20.57 1.52
CA ILE A 57 -31.79 19.45 0.59
C ILE A 57 -32.26 18.21 1.36
N GLU A 58 -33.42 17.69 0.97
CA GLU A 58 -33.98 16.45 1.49
C GLU A 58 -33.59 15.29 0.57
N THR A 59 -32.94 14.26 1.12
CA THR A 59 -32.54 13.07 0.37
C THR A 59 -33.29 11.83 0.85
N PHE A 60 -33.88 11.09 -0.08
CA PHE A 60 -34.78 9.97 0.19
C PHE A 60 -34.14 8.62 -0.20
N LEU A 61 -34.43 7.59 0.59
CA LEU A 61 -34.21 6.21 0.15
C LEU A 61 -35.26 5.81 -0.89
N THR A 62 -34.96 4.80 -1.70
CA THR A 62 -35.90 4.28 -2.70
C THR A 62 -37.18 3.82 -1.99
N ASN A 63 -38.33 4.31 -2.44
CA ASN A 63 -39.67 4.04 -1.88
C ASN A 63 -39.94 4.58 -0.47
N ALA A 64 -39.10 5.48 0.06
CA ALA A 64 -39.36 6.15 1.34
C ALA A 64 -40.27 7.38 1.16
N ASN A 65 -41.20 7.58 2.10
CA ASN A 65 -42.08 8.75 2.14
C ASN A 65 -41.49 9.93 2.93
N GLU A 66 -40.47 9.66 3.75
CA GLU A 66 -39.74 10.63 4.55
C GLU A 66 -38.27 10.68 4.12
N TYR A 67 -37.64 11.85 4.27
CA TYR A 67 -36.23 12.00 3.96
C TYR A 67 -35.37 11.27 4.99
N SER A 68 -34.28 10.67 4.54
CA SER A 68 -33.33 9.94 5.38
C SER A 68 -32.13 10.80 5.77
N LEU A 69 -31.83 11.83 4.98
CA LEU A 69 -30.74 12.77 5.22
C LEU A 69 -31.20 14.17 4.81
N LEU A 70 -30.86 15.15 5.65
CA LEU A 70 -31.18 16.55 5.46
C LEU A 70 -29.89 17.37 5.43
N HIS A 71 -29.67 18.15 4.37
CA HIS A 71 -28.65 19.20 4.38
C HIS A 71 -29.32 20.54 4.63
N ILE A 72 -28.74 21.37 5.48
CA ILE A 72 -29.23 22.72 5.75
C ILE A 72 -28.09 23.70 5.52
N PHE A 73 -28.38 24.76 4.77
CA PHE A 73 -27.47 25.86 4.54
C PHE A 73 -28.01 27.12 5.21
N GLU A 74 -27.24 27.71 6.12
CA GLU A 74 -27.51 29.02 6.72
C GLU A 74 -26.65 30.07 6.01
N CYS A 75 -27.28 31.11 5.46
CA CYS A 75 -26.63 32.13 4.67
C CYS A 75 -26.33 33.38 5.51
N LYS A 76 -25.07 33.80 5.55
CA LYS A 76 -24.60 34.98 6.29
C LYS A 76 -23.92 35.98 5.35
N CYS A 77 -24.68 36.96 4.88
CA CYS A 77 -24.17 38.08 4.10
C CYS A 77 -23.81 39.26 5.01
N LEU A 78 -22.61 39.20 5.62
CA LEU A 78 -22.16 40.18 6.62
C LEU A 78 -20.97 41.01 6.10
N ASN A 79 -20.83 42.24 6.60
CA ASN A 79 -19.65 43.08 6.33
C ASN A 79 -18.40 42.63 7.14
N LYS A 80 -18.62 41.81 8.18
CA LYS A 80 -17.60 41.21 9.04
C LYS A 80 -17.58 39.69 8.85
N ASN A 81 -16.54 39.04 9.38
CA ASN A 81 -16.53 37.58 9.47
C ASN A 81 -17.66 37.09 10.38
N VAL A 82 -18.24 35.93 10.04
CA VAL A 82 -19.24 35.24 10.87
C VAL A 82 -18.64 34.94 12.24
N ALA A 83 -19.38 35.27 13.30
CA ALA A 83 -18.93 35.15 14.68
C ALA A 83 -19.21 33.75 15.25
N ILE A 84 -18.81 33.50 16.51
CA ILE A 84 -19.07 32.21 17.16
C ILE A 84 -20.56 32.07 17.53
N ASP A 85 -21.19 33.16 17.97
CA ASP A 85 -22.61 33.19 18.33
C ASP A 85 -23.50 32.71 17.17
N ASP A 86 -23.17 33.09 15.93
CA ASP A 86 -23.90 32.68 14.72
C ASP A 86 -23.88 31.16 14.50
N ILE A 87 -22.76 30.50 14.79
CA ILE A 87 -22.62 29.05 14.58
C ILE A 87 -23.21 28.25 15.74
N GLU A 88 -23.11 28.74 16.98
CA GLU A 88 -23.74 28.12 18.14
C GLU A 88 -25.27 28.19 18.04
N GLU A 89 -25.81 29.33 17.57
CA GLU A 89 -27.24 29.45 17.27
C GLU A 89 -27.67 28.44 16.20
N PHE A 90 -26.89 28.31 15.12
CA PHE A 90 -27.18 27.37 14.05
C PHE A 90 -27.09 25.92 14.51
N ASP A 91 -26.07 25.54 15.27
CA ASP A 91 -25.91 24.19 15.86
C ASP A 91 -27.12 23.79 16.73
N SER A 92 -27.61 24.74 17.53
CA SER A 92 -28.84 24.56 18.33
C SER A 92 -30.08 24.34 17.45
N LYS A 93 -30.20 25.06 16.31
CA LYS A 93 -31.30 24.84 15.34
C LYS A 93 -31.19 23.45 14.70
N LEU A 94 -30.01 23.04 14.26
CA LEU A 94 -29.78 21.72 13.65
C LEU A 94 -30.15 20.58 14.60
N THR A 95 -29.76 20.70 15.87
CA THR A 95 -30.09 19.72 16.90
C THR A 95 -31.60 19.57 17.10
N GLN A 96 -32.35 20.68 17.02
CA GLN A 96 -33.81 20.68 17.13
C GLN A 96 -34.52 20.10 15.90
N ILE A 97 -33.97 20.32 14.70
CA ILE A 97 -34.55 19.78 13.45
C ILE A 97 -34.32 18.27 13.34
N GLY A 98 -33.10 17.81 13.64
CA GLY A 98 -32.77 16.40 13.53
C GLY A 98 -31.29 16.12 13.75
N LYS A 99 -30.90 15.92 15.01
CA LYS A 99 -29.48 15.78 15.42
C LYS A 99 -28.67 14.75 14.63
N HIS A 100 -29.26 13.60 14.29
CA HIS A 100 -28.53 12.46 13.73
C HIS A 100 -28.65 12.33 12.20
N ASN A 101 -29.60 13.01 11.57
CA ASN A 101 -29.87 12.95 10.14
C ASN A 101 -29.72 14.32 9.44
N THR A 102 -29.20 15.34 10.13
CA THR A 102 -29.02 16.68 9.58
C THR A 102 -27.54 17.06 9.48
N LYS A 103 -27.14 17.54 8.30
CA LYS A 103 -25.83 18.12 8.04
C LYS A 103 -25.96 19.62 7.81
N GLY A 104 -25.44 20.42 8.73
CA GLY A 104 -25.42 21.88 8.62
C GLY A 104 -24.19 22.42 7.89
N ILE A 105 -24.40 23.45 7.08
CA ILE A 105 -23.37 24.23 6.40
C ILE A 105 -23.67 25.72 6.59
N ILE A 106 -22.71 26.52 7.04
CA ILE A 106 -22.83 27.99 7.02
C ILE A 106 -22.14 28.52 5.77
N VAL A 107 -22.85 29.36 5.03
CA VAL A 107 -22.39 29.99 3.80
C VAL A 107 -22.19 31.48 4.03
N SER A 108 -21.01 32.01 3.70
CA SER A 108 -20.67 33.41 3.94
C SER A 108 -20.00 34.07 2.73
N SER A 109 -20.29 35.36 2.51
CA SER A 109 -19.65 36.18 1.48
C SER A 109 -18.29 36.75 1.90
N LYS A 110 -18.03 36.89 3.21
CA LYS A 110 -16.77 37.45 3.76
C LYS A 110 -15.80 36.38 4.26
N GLY A 111 -16.25 35.55 5.18
CA GLY A 111 -15.46 34.49 5.82
C GLY A 111 -15.88 34.26 7.27
N PHE A 112 -15.04 33.56 8.02
CA PHE A 112 -15.35 33.10 9.39
C PHE A 112 -14.25 33.53 10.35
N ALA A 113 -14.61 33.86 11.60
CA ALA A 113 -13.63 34.11 12.64
C ALA A 113 -12.88 32.81 13.00
N LYS A 114 -11.66 32.93 13.53
CA LYS A 114 -10.84 31.75 13.91
C LYS A 114 -11.55 30.87 14.95
N THR A 115 -12.23 31.49 15.91
CA THR A 115 -13.03 30.79 16.93
C THR A 115 -14.20 30.02 16.30
N THR A 116 -14.91 30.62 15.35
CA THR A 116 -15.97 29.97 14.56
C THR A 116 -15.45 28.76 13.78
N ILE A 117 -14.28 28.87 13.14
CA ILE A 117 -13.66 27.75 12.41
C ILE A 117 -13.35 26.59 13.36
N ASN A 118 -12.73 26.87 14.51
CA ASN A 118 -12.41 25.86 15.50
C ASN A 118 -13.67 25.16 16.03
N TYR A 119 -14.71 25.93 16.35
CA TYR A 119 -16.00 25.38 16.79
C TYR A 119 -16.61 24.47 15.73
N ALA A 120 -16.72 24.96 14.48
CA ALA A 120 -17.26 24.22 13.34
C ALA A 120 -16.55 22.88 13.11
N GLN A 121 -15.23 22.83 13.28
CA GLN A 121 -14.44 21.60 13.16
C GLN A 121 -14.73 20.57 14.24
N SER A 122 -15.03 21.03 15.46
CA SER A 122 -15.37 20.16 16.60
C SER A 122 -16.74 19.52 16.45
N VAL A 123 -17.75 20.29 16.04
CA VAL A 123 -19.15 19.82 15.86
C VAL A 123 -19.46 19.35 14.44
N LYS A 124 -18.47 19.39 13.53
CA LYS A 124 -18.58 18.95 12.12
C LYS A 124 -19.61 19.73 11.30
N ILE A 125 -19.84 21.02 11.58
CA ILE A 125 -20.64 21.90 10.71
C ILE A 125 -19.76 22.38 9.55
N GLY A 126 -20.25 22.30 8.31
CA GLY A 126 -19.49 22.74 7.13
C GLY A 126 -19.40 24.28 7.04
N LEU A 127 -18.26 24.79 6.59
CA LEU A 127 -18.05 26.22 6.35
C LEU A 127 -17.73 26.47 4.88
N LEU A 128 -18.61 27.23 4.21
CA LEU A 128 -18.46 27.59 2.80
C LEU A 128 -18.33 29.10 2.66
N LYS A 129 -17.26 29.55 2.01
CA LYS A 129 -17.11 30.94 1.60
C LYS A 129 -17.33 31.05 0.09
N ILE A 130 -18.25 31.92 -0.33
CA ILE A 130 -18.46 32.23 -1.74
C ILE A 130 -17.71 33.51 -2.09
N LYS A 131 -16.74 33.39 -3.01
CA LYS A 131 -15.97 34.53 -3.51
C LYS A 131 -16.78 35.33 -4.55
N LYS A 132 -16.25 36.49 -4.96
CA LYS A 132 -16.96 37.43 -5.86
C LYS A 132 -17.26 36.84 -7.23
N ASP A 133 -16.42 35.94 -7.71
CA ASP A 133 -16.47 35.18 -8.95
C ASP A 133 -17.30 33.88 -8.86
N ASN A 134 -18.05 33.69 -7.77
CA ASN A 134 -18.79 32.46 -7.45
C ASN A 134 -17.91 31.24 -7.16
N GLU A 135 -16.60 31.42 -7.01
CA GLU A 135 -15.71 30.34 -6.58
C GLU A 135 -16.05 29.93 -5.14
N LEU A 136 -16.13 28.62 -4.92
CA LEU A 136 -16.51 28.00 -3.65
C LEU A 136 -15.26 27.63 -2.84
N ASP A 137 -15.03 28.32 -1.73
CA ASP A 137 -13.92 28.05 -0.81
C ASP A 137 -14.44 27.34 0.46
N TRP A 138 -14.30 26.01 0.48
CA TRP A 138 -14.64 25.17 1.63
C TRP A 138 -13.54 25.27 2.70
N VAL A 139 -13.87 25.87 3.85
CA VAL A 139 -12.87 26.32 4.83
C VAL A 139 -12.38 25.19 5.74
N ASN A 140 -13.30 24.44 6.34
CA ASN A 140 -12.96 23.35 7.27
C ASN A 140 -13.00 21.96 6.64
N TYR A 141 -13.15 21.89 5.31
CA TYR A 141 -12.92 20.68 4.52
C TYR A 141 -11.42 20.49 4.19
N ARG A 142 -10.60 21.53 4.35
CA ARG A 142 -9.14 21.40 4.20
C ARG A 142 -8.63 20.49 5.32
N LYS A 143 -8.29 19.25 4.95
CA LYS A 143 -7.50 18.36 5.79
C LYS A 143 -6.27 19.14 6.30
N PRO A 144 -5.86 18.93 7.56
CA PRO A 144 -4.58 19.47 8.01
C PRO A 144 -3.50 19.11 6.98
N LYS A 145 -2.59 20.06 6.68
CA LYS A 145 -1.40 19.76 5.88
C LYS A 145 -0.57 18.77 6.69
N HIS A 146 -0.77 17.49 6.45
CA HIS A 146 0.21 16.48 6.83
C HIS A 146 1.44 16.72 5.96
N LEU A 147 2.62 16.71 6.56
CA LEU A 147 3.86 16.61 5.80
C LEU A 147 3.86 15.21 5.20
N LEU A 148 3.52 15.11 3.92
CA LEU A 148 3.48 13.86 3.19
C LEU A 148 4.72 13.80 2.31
N ASN A 149 5.64 12.91 2.66
CA ASN A 149 6.76 12.58 1.80
C ASN A 149 6.33 11.38 0.96
N PHE A 150 6.24 11.59 -0.35
CA PHE A 150 6.05 10.52 -1.32
C PHE A 150 7.40 10.27 -1.98
N GLU A 151 7.86 9.03 -1.99
CA GLU A 151 8.92 8.62 -2.90
C GLU A 151 8.26 8.32 -4.25
N ASN A 152 8.45 9.22 -5.21
CA ASN A 152 7.99 8.99 -6.58
C ASN A 152 8.97 8.04 -7.26
N ASP A 153 8.63 6.76 -7.26
CA ASP A 153 9.26 5.77 -8.11
C ASP A 153 8.17 4.98 -8.83
N ASP A 154 8.02 5.18 -10.13
CA ASP A 154 7.02 4.52 -11.00
C ASP A 154 7.20 2.98 -11.05
N THR A 155 8.11 2.41 -10.26
CA THR A 155 8.44 1.00 -10.19
C THR A 155 8.25 0.35 -8.81
N GLU A 156 7.87 1.12 -7.78
CA GLU A 156 7.71 0.65 -6.40
C GLU A 156 6.25 0.69 -5.92
N PRO A 157 5.84 -0.28 -5.08
CA PRO A 157 4.49 -0.32 -4.50
C PRO A 157 4.24 0.91 -3.64
N PHE A 158 2.98 1.35 -3.58
CA PHE A 158 2.56 2.47 -2.76
C PHE A 158 3.12 2.34 -1.33
N LEU A 159 4.02 3.25 -0.93
CA LEU A 159 4.63 3.28 0.40
C LEU A 159 4.37 4.65 1.01
N ALA A 160 3.71 4.67 2.16
CA ALA A 160 3.43 5.91 2.87
C ALA A 160 3.69 5.77 4.36
N PHE A 161 4.32 6.80 4.93
CA PHE A 161 4.61 6.87 6.35
C PHE A 161 3.66 7.88 7.00
N ILE A 162 2.92 7.42 8.01
CA ILE A 162 2.09 8.27 8.87
C ILE A 162 2.59 8.08 10.29
N GLU A 163 3.25 9.12 10.82
CA GLU A 163 3.84 9.10 12.15
C GLU A 163 4.77 7.87 12.35
N ASN A 164 4.33 6.85 13.11
CA ASN A 164 5.08 5.63 13.41
C ASN A 164 4.55 4.38 12.66
N LYS A 165 3.66 4.55 11.67
CA LYS A 165 3.06 3.45 10.91
C LYS A 165 3.44 3.53 9.44
N THR A 166 3.75 2.38 8.87
CA THR A 166 4.01 2.21 7.44
C THR A 166 2.77 1.62 6.78
N CYS A 167 2.23 2.33 5.79
CA CYS A 167 1.14 1.87 4.94
C CYS A 167 1.73 1.47 3.59
N ASN A 168 1.42 0.25 3.14
CA ASN A 168 1.96 -0.31 1.89
C ASN A 168 0.89 -0.49 0.80
N ASN A 169 -0.29 0.11 1.00
CA ASN A 169 -1.32 0.25 -0.01
C ASN A 169 -2.13 1.52 0.23
N LEU A 170 -2.71 2.05 -0.85
CA LEU A 170 -3.41 3.33 -0.84
C LEU A 170 -4.67 3.27 0.06
N ALA A 171 -5.37 2.14 0.12
CA ALA A 171 -6.59 2.01 0.92
C ALA A 171 -6.31 2.09 2.43
N ASP A 172 -5.31 1.36 2.93
CA ASP A 172 -4.86 1.40 4.32
C ASP A 172 -4.32 2.77 4.69
N PHE A 173 -3.60 3.42 3.77
CA PHE A 173 -3.17 4.80 3.97
C PHE A 173 -4.35 5.76 4.07
N LEU A 174 -5.36 5.63 3.21
CA LEU A 174 -6.56 6.45 3.26
C LEU A 174 -7.40 6.16 4.51
N LEU A 175 -7.43 4.92 4.99
CA LEU A 175 -8.06 4.53 6.26
C LEU A 175 -7.31 5.13 7.46
N GLU A 176 -5.98 5.05 7.48
CA GLU A 176 -5.15 5.57 8.58
C GLU A 176 -5.17 7.10 8.63
N LEU A 177 -5.18 7.77 7.47
CA LEU A 177 -5.47 9.21 7.36
C LEU A 177 -6.93 9.57 7.70
N LYS A 178 -7.79 8.57 7.95
CA LYS A 178 -9.24 8.74 8.17
C LYS A 178 -9.92 9.55 7.06
N VAL A 179 -9.44 9.37 5.83
CA VAL A 179 -10.05 9.92 4.61
C VAL A 179 -11.28 9.13 4.24
N ILE A 180 -11.21 7.81 4.46
CA ILE A 180 -12.31 6.88 4.30
C ILE A 180 -12.50 6.17 5.63
N ASP A 181 -13.75 5.94 6.03
CA ASP A 181 -14.08 5.29 7.30
C ASP A 181 -14.10 3.76 7.17
N PHE A 182 -14.26 3.27 5.94
CA PHE A 182 -14.37 1.85 5.65
C PHE A 182 -13.95 1.60 4.20
N TYR A 183 -13.16 0.55 4.00
CA TYR A 183 -12.83 0.04 2.68
C TYR A 183 -13.21 -1.43 2.64
N ASN A 184 -14.26 -1.76 1.89
CA ASN A 184 -14.60 -3.15 1.64
C ASN A 184 -13.78 -3.61 0.43
N HIS A 185 -12.81 -4.49 0.65
CA HIS A 185 -12.15 -5.18 -0.46
C HIS A 185 -13.24 -6.00 -1.18
N LYS A 186 -13.82 -5.46 -2.25
CA LYS A 186 -14.81 -6.20 -3.07
C LYS A 186 -14.24 -7.48 -3.69
N ASN A 187 -12.93 -7.68 -3.57
CA ASN A 187 -12.24 -8.95 -3.77
C ASN A 187 -11.50 -9.33 -2.47
N ASN A 188 -11.95 -10.37 -1.75
CA ASN A 188 -11.21 -11.00 -0.64
C ASN A 188 -9.89 -11.70 -1.10
N ASN A 189 -9.30 -11.26 -2.22
CA ASN A 189 -8.20 -11.93 -2.88
C ASN A 189 -6.82 -11.35 -2.57
N PHE A 190 -6.70 -10.19 -1.92
CA PHE A 190 -5.39 -9.64 -1.59
C PHE A 190 -4.73 -10.44 -0.46
N LEU A 191 -3.74 -11.25 -0.81
CA LEU A 191 -2.81 -11.84 0.15
C LEU A 191 -2.07 -10.68 0.83
N ASN A 192 -2.32 -10.41 2.12
CA ASN A 192 -1.48 -9.47 2.86
C ASN A 192 -0.12 -10.13 3.14
N VAL A 193 0.77 -10.07 2.16
CA VAL A 193 2.12 -10.63 2.27
C VAL A 193 2.98 -9.64 3.04
N LYS A 194 3.31 -9.94 4.30
CA LYS A 194 4.26 -9.11 5.05
C LYS A 194 5.62 -9.10 4.35
N TYR A 195 6.27 -7.95 4.30
CA TYR A 195 7.65 -7.90 3.81
C TYR A 195 8.59 -8.57 4.82
N LEU A 196 9.35 -9.57 4.38
CA LEU A 196 10.37 -10.25 5.15
C LEU A 196 11.73 -9.67 4.77
N SER A 197 12.43 -9.09 5.75
CA SER A 197 13.78 -8.53 5.52
C SER A 197 14.81 -9.62 5.26
N ALA A 198 15.87 -9.30 4.51
CA ALA A 198 17.02 -10.18 4.28
C ALA A 198 17.57 -10.78 5.60
N LYS A 199 17.66 -9.97 6.66
CA LYS A 199 18.13 -10.41 7.98
C LYS A 199 17.22 -11.46 8.62
N TYR A 200 15.91 -11.33 8.44
CA TYR A 200 14.96 -12.32 8.97
C TYR A 200 15.08 -13.64 8.20
N ILE A 201 15.18 -13.57 6.87
CA ILE A 201 15.37 -14.76 6.04
C ILE A 201 16.68 -15.47 6.40
N ASP A 202 17.76 -14.72 6.66
CA ASP A 202 19.02 -15.29 7.16
C ASP A 202 18.85 -16.03 8.50
N LEU A 203 18.06 -15.51 9.45
CA LEU A 203 17.77 -16.20 10.72
C LEU A 203 17.01 -17.52 10.51
N VAL A 204 16.06 -17.53 9.57
CA VAL A 204 15.34 -18.75 9.18
C VAL A 204 16.31 -19.77 8.58
N ILE A 205 17.23 -19.32 7.73
CA ILE A 205 18.25 -20.18 7.10
C ILE A 205 19.26 -20.70 8.12
N ASP A 206 19.70 -19.88 9.08
CA ASP A 206 20.58 -20.31 10.16
C ASP A 206 19.92 -21.46 10.95
N THR A 207 18.62 -21.35 11.24
CA THR A 207 17.84 -22.43 11.90
C THR A 207 17.74 -23.70 11.06
N ILE A 208 17.60 -23.57 9.73
CA ILE A 208 17.55 -24.72 8.82
C ILE A 208 18.93 -25.39 8.71
N SER A 209 19.99 -24.58 8.70
CA SER A 209 21.37 -25.03 8.52
C SER A 209 21.97 -25.71 9.76
N GLU A 210 21.26 -25.76 10.90
CA GLU A 210 21.57 -26.67 12.02
C GLU A 210 21.41 -28.15 11.63
N ASN A 211 20.68 -28.43 10.56
CA ASN A 211 20.52 -29.78 10.03
C ASN A 211 21.63 -30.09 9.02
N ASP A 212 21.94 -31.38 8.84
CA ASP A 212 22.90 -31.83 7.83
C ASP A 212 22.30 -31.73 6.42
N ILE A 213 22.40 -30.54 5.81
CA ILE A 213 21.87 -30.24 4.46
C ILE A 213 22.97 -29.78 3.48
N ARG A 214 24.24 -29.88 3.89
CA ARG A 214 25.39 -29.44 3.09
C ARG A 214 26.46 -30.53 3.02
N THR A 215 27.19 -30.49 1.92
CA THR A 215 28.45 -31.19 1.76
C THR A 215 29.50 -30.12 1.47
N ASP A 216 30.46 -29.99 2.37
CA ASP A 216 31.35 -28.83 2.48
C ASP A 216 30.60 -27.49 2.60
N LEU A 217 30.71 -26.62 1.59
CA LEU A 217 30.05 -25.31 1.53
C LEU A 217 28.78 -25.31 0.67
N ALA A 218 28.62 -26.32 -0.18
CA ALA A 218 27.54 -26.40 -1.13
C ALA A 218 26.31 -27.09 -0.50
N ILE A 219 25.12 -26.64 -0.89
CA ILE A 219 23.87 -27.36 -0.59
C ILE A 219 23.94 -28.76 -1.19
N ASP A 220 23.63 -29.76 -0.38
CA ASP A 220 23.42 -31.12 -0.83
C ASP A 220 21.92 -31.30 -1.11
N THR A 221 21.57 -31.45 -2.38
CA THR A 221 20.17 -31.47 -2.81
C THR A 221 19.43 -32.69 -2.27
N GLU A 222 20.09 -33.83 -2.14
CA GLU A 222 19.47 -35.06 -1.63
C GLU A 222 19.15 -34.90 -0.14
N LYS A 223 20.13 -34.45 0.65
CA LYS A 223 19.93 -34.19 2.08
C LYS A 223 18.88 -33.11 2.33
N LEU A 224 18.89 -32.03 1.53
CA LEU A 224 17.89 -30.97 1.64
C LEU A 224 16.49 -31.50 1.34
N ILE A 225 16.32 -32.29 0.29
CA ILE A 225 15.04 -32.93 -0.06
C ILE A 225 14.57 -33.83 1.08
N GLU A 226 15.45 -34.66 1.63
CA GLU A 226 15.10 -35.55 2.74
C GLU A 226 14.63 -34.78 3.98
N PHE A 227 15.37 -33.73 4.37
CA PHE A 227 14.99 -32.85 5.46
C PHE A 227 13.61 -32.22 5.25
N VAL A 228 13.35 -31.68 4.05
CA VAL A 228 12.09 -31.02 3.71
C VAL A 228 10.93 -32.01 3.71
N LYS A 229 11.09 -33.19 3.09
CA LYS A 229 10.10 -34.28 3.10
C LYS A 229 9.71 -34.66 4.52
N LYS A 230 10.71 -34.87 5.39
CA LYS A 230 10.51 -35.26 6.79
C LYS A 230 9.83 -34.17 7.62
N LYS A 231 10.26 -32.91 7.50
CA LYS A 231 9.77 -31.80 8.33
C LYS A 231 8.39 -31.32 7.94
N TYR A 232 8.08 -31.28 6.64
CA TYR A 232 6.86 -30.67 6.13
C TYR A 232 5.82 -31.65 5.61
N GLN A 233 6.13 -32.96 5.59
CA GLN A 233 5.26 -34.01 5.04
C GLN A 233 4.84 -33.68 3.60
N THR A 234 5.81 -33.28 2.78
CA THR A 234 5.62 -32.86 1.38
C THR A 234 6.22 -33.90 0.46
N GLU A 235 5.66 -34.04 -0.74
CA GLU A 235 6.30 -34.79 -1.81
C GLU A 235 7.17 -33.85 -2.65
N ILE A 236 8.33 -34.32 -3.12
CA ILE A 236 9.17 -33.58 -4.07
C ILE A 236 9.42 -34.50 -5.25
N LYS A 237 8.97 -34.06 -6.44
CA LYS A 237 9.04 -34.77 -7.71
C LYS A 237 9.95 -34.04 -8.69
N VAL A 238 10.59 -34.81 -9.55
CA VAL A 238 11.39 -34.32 -10.67
C VAL A 238 10.76 -34.89 -11.93
N ASP A 239 10.00 -34.06 -12.65
CA ASP A 239 9.19 -34.45 -13.81
C ASP A 239 9.39 -33.43 -14.94
N ASP A 240 9.08 -33.80 -16.19
CA ASP A 240 9.07 -32.85 -17.30
C ASP A 240 7.78 -32.03 -17.27
N ILE A 241 7.91 -30.78 -16.81
CA ILE A 241 6.81 -29.82 -16.66
C ILE A 241 6.96 -28.61 -17.58
N SER A 242 7.65 -28.77 -18.70
CA SER A 242 7.88 -27.70 -19.68
C SER A 242 6.54 -27.06 -20.14
N PRO A 243 6.43 -25.72 -20.22
CA PRO A 243 7.48 -24.70 -20.15
C PRO A 243 7.83 -24.21 -18.74
N ILE A 244 7.22 -24.77 -17.69
CA ILE A 244 7.43 -24.33 -16.29
C ILE A 244 8.75 -24.90 -15.77
N ILE A 245 9.47 -24.11 -14.97
CA ILE A 245 10.80 -24.47 -14.42
C ILE A 245 10.64 -25.17 -13.06
N GLY A 246 9.71 -24.70 -12.24
CA GLY A 246 9.34 -25.27 -10.95
C GLY A 246 7.93 -24.85 -10.58
N LYS A 247 7.26 -25.66 -9.77
CA LYS A 247 5.97 -25.34 -9.17
C LYS A 247 5.84 -25.94 -7.78
N ILE A 248 5.07 -25.25 -6.94
CA ILE A 248 4.59 -25.75 -5.66
C ILE A 248 3.06 -25.74 -5.63
N GLU A 249 2.49 -26.88 -5.25
CA GLU A 249 1.07 -27.07 -5.00
C GLU A 249 0.88 -27.26 -3.49
N PHE A 250 -0.10 -26.61 -2.89
CA PHE A 250 -0.35 -26.70 -1.44
C PHE A 250 -1.45 -27.71 -1.06
N ASP A 251 -2.22 -28.20 -2.05
CA ASP A 251 -3.28 -29.19 -1.88
C ASP A 251 -3.35 -30.13 -3.11
N PRO A 252 -2.77 -31.34 -3.05
CA PRO A 252 -1.84 -31.82 -2.02
C PRO A 252 -0.51 -31.04 -2.00
N LEU A 253 0.21 -31.07 -0.87
CA LEU A 253 1.51 -30.39 -0.74
C LEU A 253 2.60 -31.11 -1.55
N ILE A 254 2.87 -30.63 -2.76
CA ILE A 254 3.80 -31.22 -3.72
C ILE A 254 4.68 -30.13 -4.32
N ILE A 255 5.99 -30.36 -4.35
CA ILE A 255 6.94 -29.55 -5.11
C ILE A 255 7.36 -30.34 -6.34
N THR A 256 7.22 -29.76 -7.54
CA THR A 256 7.69 -30.36 -8.79
C THR A 256 8.74 -29.47 -9.42
N ILE A 257 9.91 -30.04 -9.70
CA ILE A 257 11.02 -29.36 -10.39
C ILE A 257 11.17 -29.95 -11.78
N ASN A 258 11.40 -29.11 -12.78
CA ASN A 258 11.58 -29.57 -14.15
C ASN A 258 12.84 -30.43 -14.29
N SER A 259 12.68 -31.65 -14.81
CA SER A 259 13.77 -32.62 -15.01
C SER A 259 14.80 -32.21 -16.06
N THR A 260 14.48 -31.24 -16.93
CA THR A 260 15.35 -30.80 -18.03
C THR A 260 16.35 -29.72 -17.62
N LEU A 261 16.32 -29.25 -16.38
CA LEU A 261 17.17 -28.17 -15.91
C LEU A 261 18.63 -28.60 -15.71
N GLU A 262 19.55 -27.73 -16.14
CA GLU A 262 20.97 -27.83 -15.79
C GLU A 262 21.17 -27.71 -14.26
N GLU A 263 22.23 -28.31 -13.74
CA GLU A 263 22.50 -28.48 -12.31
C GLU A 263 22.32 -27.18 -11.49
N HIS A 264 22.92 -26.07 -11.93
CA HIS A 264 22.80 -24.79 -11.20
C HIS A 264 21.38 -24.26 -11.17
N ARG A 265 20.63 -24.40 -12.27
CA ARG A 265 19.23 -23.97 -12.34
C ARG A 265 18.36 -24.87 -11.47
N PHE A 266 18.57 -26.18 -11.55
CA PHE A 266 17.87 -27.16 -10.71
C PHE A 266 18.04 -26.81 -9.21
N ARG A 267 19.28 -26.59 -8.78
CA ARG A 267 19.60 -26.23 -7.38
C ARG A 267 18.91 -24.94 -6.95
N PHE A 268 18.92 -23.91 -7.80
CA PHE A 268 18.26 -22.64 -7.53
C PHE A 268 16.73 -22.79 -7.46
N THR A 269 16.12 -23.40 -8.45
CA THR A 269 14.67 -23.63 -8.51
C THR A 269 14.20 -24.46 -7.32
N LEU A 270 14.91 -25.54 -6.97
CA LEU A 270 14.60 -26.33 -5.78
C LEU A 270 14.58 -25.48 -4.51
N CYS A 271 15.62 -24.66 -4.30
CA CYS A 271 15.69 -23.77 -3.13
C CYS A 271 14.60 -22.68 -3.16
N HIS A 272 14.23 -22.19 -4.35
CA HIS A 272 13.17 -21.21 -4.55
C HIS A 272 11.79 -21.77 -4.15
N GLU A 273 11.43 -22.96 -4.66
CA GLU A 273 10.17 -23.63 -4.27
C GLU A 273 10.13 -23.96 -2.76
N ILE A 274 11.26 -24.38 -2.18
CA ILE A 274 11.39 -24.56 -0.74
C ILE A 274 11.21 -23.22 0.01
N GLY A 275 11.67 -22.11 -0.56
CA GLY A 275 11.44 -20.76 -0.06
C GLY A 275 9.94 -20.46 0.05
N HIS A 276 9.15 -20.77 -0.98
CA HIS A 276 7.69 -20.66 -0.91
C HIS A 276 7.08 -21.51 0.19
N LEU A 277 7.53 -22.77 0.31
CA LEU A 277 7.06 -23.67 1.35
C LEU A 277 7.35 -23.10 2.76
N ILE A 278 8.57 -22.64 3.01
CA ILE A 278 9.01 -22.26 4.35
C ILE A 278 8.48 -20.88 4.75
N LEU A 279 8.54 -19.90 3.85
CA LEU A 279 8.16 -18.52 4.14
C LEU A 279 6.65 -18.30 4.01
N HIS A 280 5.99 -19.00 3.08
CA HIS A 280 4.65 -18.62 2.64
C HIS A 280 3.56 -19.67 2.89
N LYS A 281 3.87 -20.91 3.33
CA LYS A 281 2.87 -21.98 3.59
C LYS A 281 1.67 -21.53 4.44
N ASN A 282 1.89 -20.70 5.46
CA ASN A 282 0.80 -20.24 6.33
C ASN A 282 -0.12 -19.19 5.66
N LEU A 283 0.35 -18.50 4.63
CA LEU A 283 -0.48 -17.58 3.83
C LEU A 283 -1.51 -18.36 3.00
N PHE A 284 -1.16 -19.58 2.58
CA PHE A 284 -1.98 -20.41 1.69
C PHE A 284 -2.87 -21.41 2.45
N LYS A 285 -2.54 -21.79 3.69
CA LYS A 285 -3.40 -22.64 4.55
C LYS A 285 -4.80 -22.07 4.84
N GLY A 286 -4.97 -20.75 4.81
CA GLY A 286 -6.24 -20.09 5.13
C GLY A 286 -7.28 -20.07 3.99
N LYS A 287 -6.94 -20.56 2.78
CA LYS A 287 -7.75 -20.39 1.57
C LYS A 287 -8.12 -21.69 0.83
N ILE A 288 -7.88 -22.87 1.41
CA ILE A 288 -8.12 -24.21 0.81
C ILE A 288 -9.63 -24.54 0.57
N TYR A 289 -10.55 -23.56 0.66
CA TYR A 289 -12.00 -23.78 0.53
C TYR A 289 -12.64 -23.16 -0.73
N ARG A 290 -11.87 -22.85 -1.79
CA ARG A 290 -12.44 -22.45 -3.09
C ARG A 290 -11.69 -23.10 -4.24
N GLU A 291 -12.48 -23.70 -5.14
CA GLU A 291 -12.15 -24.63 -6.22
C GLU A 291 -11.35 -24.04 -7.40
N ASP A 292 -10.54 -22.99 -7.18
CA ASP A 292 -9.69 -22.43 -8.24
C ASP A 292 -8.24 -22.87 -8.00
N ASP A 293 -7.69 -23.61 -8.97
CA ASP A 293 -6.33 -24.15 -9.02
C ASP A 293 -5.26 -23.12 -8.60
N PHE A 294 -4.80 -23.17 -7.35
CA PHE A 294 -3.65 -22.39 -6.87
C PHE A 294 -2.34 -23.11 -7.22
N THR A 295 -2.10 -23.34 -8.51
CA THR A 295 -0.78 -23.69 -9.04
C THR A 295 0.03 -22.41 -9.21
N PHE A 296 1.10 -22.23 -8.43
CA PHE A 296 2.07 -21.18 -8.71
C PHE A 296 3.02 -21.71 -9.79
N SER A 297 2.76 -21.29 -11.03
CA SER A 297 3.55 -21.65 -12.20
C SER A 297 4.42 -20.46 -12.57
N ILE A 298 5.74 -20.63 -12.62
CA ILE A 298 6.64 -19.66 -13.24
C ILE A 298 6.22 -19.52 -14.71
N GLY A 299 5.54 -18.43 -15.09
CA GLY A 299 5.21 -18.21 -16.51
C GLY A 299 4.15 -17.18 -16.91
N GLU A 300 3.25 -16.69 -16.06
CA GLU A 300 2.16 -15.80 -16.52
C GLU A 300 2.23 -14.39 -15.91
N ASN A 301 1.96 -13.39 -16.74
CA ASN A 301 2.06 -11.95 -16.48
C ASN A 301 1.64 -11.52 -15.06
N ILE A 302 2.63 -11.37 -14.18
CA ILE A 302 2.43 -10.99 -12.78
C ILE A 302 2.11 -9.49 -12.71
N THR A 303 0.83 -9.15 -12.54
CA THR A 303 0.36 -7.77 -12.38
C THR A 303 0.09 -7.38 -10.93
N ASP A 304 0.09 -8.34 -9.99
CA ASP A 304 -0.17 -8.12 -8.56
C ASP A 304 1.12 -7.92 -7.73
N GLU A 305 1.17 -6.83 -6.96
CA GLU A 305 2.28 -6.45 -6.09
C GLU A 305 2.60 -7.51 -5.02
N ASN A 306 1.58 -8.23 -4.52
CA ASN A 306 1.77 -9.26 -3.50
C ASN A 306 2.45 -10.52 -4.07
N THR A 307 2.06 -10.92 -5.28
CA THR A 307 2.69 -12.00 -6.03
C THR A 307 4.16 -11.65 -6.31
N ARG A 308 4.44 -10.43 -6.74
CA ARG A 308 5.82 -9.94 -6.91
C ARG A 308 6.63 -9.99 -5.61
N ARG A 309 6.03 -9.63 -4.47
CA ARG A 309 6.69 -9.68 -3.15
C ARG A 309 7.03 -11.11 -2.73
N VAL A 310 6.11 -12.05 -2.93
CA VAL A 310 6.30 -13.49 -2.67
C VAL A 310 7.48 -14.03 -3.48
N GLU A 311 7.52 -13.71 -4.78
CA GLU A 311 8.61 -14.09 -5.69
C GLU A 311 9.97 -13.52 -5.28
N ILE A 312 10.01 -12.23 -4.92
CA ILE A 312 11.24 -11.58 -4.45
C ILE A 312 11.75 -12.27 -3.18
N GLN A 313 10.87 -12.56 -2.22
CA GLN A 313 11.26 -13.23 -0.97
C GLN A 313 11.75 -14.66 -1.18
N ALA A 314 11.12 -15.41 -2.10
CA ALA A 314 11.56 -16.76 -2.47
C ALA A 314 12.93 -16.74 -3.18
N ASN A 315 13.16 -15.76 -4.07
CA ASN A 315 14.47 -15.55 -4.70
C ASN A 315 15.55 -15.17 -3.68
N MET A 316 15.24 -14.29 -2.73
CA MET A 316 16.14 -13.93 -1.63
C MET A 316 16.48 -15.18 -0.79
N PHE A 317 15.47 -15.98 -0.43
CA PHE A 317 15.68 -17.23 0.29
C PHE A 317 16.60 -18.18 -0.47
N ALA A 318 16.35 -18.41 -1.77
CA ALA A 318 17.17 -19.28 -2.61
C ALA A 318 18.63 -18.80 -2.70
N GLY A 319 18.85 -17.50 -2.89
CA GLY A 319 20.19 -16.91 -2.91
C GLY A 319 20.92 -17.06 -1.58
N GLN A 320 20.23 -16.80 -0.47
CA GLN A 320 20.83 -16.87 0.87
C GLN A 320 21.10 -18.30 1.33
N ILE A 321 20.22 -19.26 1.02
CA ILE A 321 20.44 -20.66 1.41
C ILE A 321 21.54 -21.30 0.56
N LEU A 322 21.64 -20.98 -0.73
CA LEU A 322 22.74 -21.46 -1.56
C LEU A 322 24.08 -20.82 -1.19
N MET A 323 24.08 -19.56 -0.79
CA MET A 323 25.28 -18.78 -0.47
C MET A 323 25.13 -18.07 0.89
N PRO A 324 25.23 -18.78 2.04
CA PRO A 324 24.99 -18.19 3.35
C PRO A 324 25.96 -17.06 3.67
N ASN A 325 25.47 -15.96 4.28
CA ASN A 325 26.26 -14.75 4.53
C ASN A 325 27.63 -15.02 5.16
N LYS A 326 27.66 -15.79 6.24
CA LYS A 326 28.87 -16.05 7.03
C LYS A 326 29.92 -16.80 6.19
N SER A 327 29.57 -17.96 5.65
CA SER A 327 30.49 -18.79 4.87
C SER A 327 30.91 -18.13 3.56
N PHE A 328 29.98 -17.50 2.85
CA PHE A 328 30.26 -16.83 1.57
C PHE A 328 31.22 -15.64 1.76
N THR A 329 30.97 -14.81 2.77
CA THR A 329 31.84 -13.67 3.09
C THR A 329 33.23 -14.14 3.52
N LEU A 330 33.33 -15.22 4.31
CA LEU A 330 34.62 -15.77 4.71
C LEU A 330 35.45 -16.24 3.51
N GLU A 331 34.84 -16.92 2.54
CA GLU A 331 35.55 -17.36 1.34
C GLU A 331 35.98 -16.19 0.45
N ALA A 332 35.16 -15.15 0.33
CA ALA A 332 35.54 -13.92 -0.37
C ALA A 332 36.72 -13.21 0.31
N ILE A 333 36.71 -13.12 1.65
CA ILE A 333 37.82 -12.53 2.42
C ILE A 333 39.10 -13.35 2.26
N LYS A 334 39.04 -14.69 2.28
CA LYS A 334 40.21 -15.54 2.02
C LYS A 334 40.82 -15.24 0.65
N PHE A 335 39.99 -15.04 -0.37
CA PHE A 335 40.45 -14.63 -1.69
C PHE A 335 41.12 -13.24 -1.65
N PHE A 336 40.52 -12.27 -0.94
CA PHE A 336 41.10 -10.93 -0.80
C PHE A 336 42.48 -10.95 -0.14
N ILE A 337 42.64 -11.72 0.95
CA ILE A 337 43.91 -11.89 1.65
C ILE A 337 44.96 -12.51 0.70
N ARG A 338 44.62 -13.57 -0.01
CA ARG A 338 45.54 -14.26 -0.95
C ARG A 338 46.00 -13.33 -2.08
N ASN A 339 45.13 -12.44 -2.54
CA ASN A 339 45.41 -11.48 -3.60
C ASN A 339 45.89 -10.11 -3.08
N LYS A 340 46.22 -10.00 -1.78
CA LYS A 340 46.73 -8.77 -1.14
C LYS A 340 45.82 -7.55 -1.33
N ILE A 341 44.51 -7.77 -1.32
CA ILE A 341 43.51 -6.72 -1.45
C ILE A 341 43.26 -6.12 -0.07
N SER A 342 43.61 -4.85 0.10
CA SER A 342 43.44 -4.11 1.37
C SER A 342 42.03 -3.56 1.57
N LYS A 343 41.23 -3.50 0.51
CA LYS A 343 39.83 -3.04 0.53
C LYS A 343 38.91 -4.21 0.85
N ASN A 344 37.77 -3.92 1.48
CA ASN A 344 36.71 -4.91 1.76
C ASN A 344 35.85 -5.24 0.52
N TYR A 345 36.26 -4.80 -0.67
CA TYR A 345 35.54 -5.01 -1.91
C TYR A 345 36.46 -4.87 -3.13
N ILE A 346 36.01 -5.40 -4.26
CA ILE A 346 36.68 -5.29 -5.56
C ILE A 346 35.81 -4.53 -6.56
N TYR A 347 36.40 -3.98 -7.61
CA TYR A 347 35.66 -3.31 -8.69
C TYR A 347 35.47 -4.27 -9.86
N LEU A 348 34.32 -4.20 -10.51
CA LEU A 348 34.16 -4.65 -11.89
C LEU A 348 33.96 -3.40 -12.74
N ASP A 349 35.03 -2.98 -13.43
CA ASP A 349 35.09 -1.78 -14.27
C ASP A 349 35.70 -2.10 -15.64
N GLN A 350 36.07 -1.07 -16.41
CA GLN A 350 36.69 -1.23 -17.72
C GLN A 350 38.18 -1.65 -17.66
N GLN A 351 38.78 -1.73 -16.47
CA GLN A 351 40.18 -2.13 -16.32
C GLN A 351 40.30 -3.65 -16.35
N LYS A 352 41.16 -4.17 -17.24
CA LYS A 352 41.33 -5.62 -17.43
C LYS A 352 41.76 -6.36 -16.16
N VAL A 353 42.55 -5.72 -15.31
CA VAL A 353 43.01 -6.28 -14.03
C VAL A 353 41.82 -6.52 -13.08
N ASN A 354 40.93 -5.53 -12.95
CA ASN A 354 39.73 -5.61 -12.12
C ASN A 354 38.75 -6.66 -12.65
N GLN A 355 38.56 -6.70 -13.97
CA GLN A 355 37.74 -7.72 -14.62
C GLN A 355 38.27 -9.13 -14.34
N ASN A 356 39.56 -9.38 -14.59
CA ASN A 356 40.17 -10.69 -14.36
C ASN A 356 40.01 -11.10 -12.89
N LEU A 357 40.31 -10.20 -11.96
CA LEU A 357 40.22 -10.47 -10.53
C LEU A 357 38.77 -10.76 -10.08
N ALA A 358 37.78 -10.04 -10.62
CA ALA A 358 36.37 -10.33 -10.37
C ALA A 358 35.94 -11.69 -10.96
N PHE A 359 36.35 -12.00 -12.19
CA PHE A 359 36.05 -13.28 -12.83
C PHE A 359 36.69 -14.46 -12.11
N ASP A 360 37.90 -14.30 -11.57
CA ASP A 360 38.61 -15.32 -10.80
C ASP A 360 37.88 -15.58 -9.48
N LEU A 361 37.52 -14.51 -8.74
CA LEU A 361 36.71 -14.63 -7.52
C LEU A 361 35.36 -15.31 -7.79
N MET A 362 34.66 -14.87 -8.83
CA MET A 362 33.37 -15.42 -9.23
C MET A 362 33.48 -16.91 -9.58
N SER A 363 34.55 -17.30 -10.29
CA SER A 363 34.77 -18.69 -10.69
C SER A 363 35.09 -19.58 -9.48
N GLU A 364 35.91 -19.10 -8.54
CA GLU A 364 36.22 -19.85 -7.32
C GLU A 364 34.99 -20.04 -6.42
N LEU A 365 34.20 -18.98 -6.19
CA LEU A 365 33.00 -19.07 -5.37
C LEU A 365 31.90 -19.90 -6.05
N SER A 366 31.78 -19.81 -7.37
CA SER A 366 30.86 -20.63 -8.16
C SER A 366 31.13 -22.12 -7.97
N LEU A 367 32.41 -22.52 -7.97
CA LEU A 367 32.82 -23.90 -7.70
C LEU A 367 32.55 -24.31 -6.25
N LYS A 368 32.89 -23.46 -5.27
CA LYS A 368 32.73 -23.78 -3.83
C LYS A 368 31.27 -23.95 -3.40
N PHE A 369 30.37 -23.12 -3.90
CA PHE A 369 28.95 -23.15 -3.55
C PHE A 369 28.09 -23.94 -4.56
N ASN A 370 28.70 -24.36 -5.68
CA ASN A 370 28.06 -25.04 -6.80
C ASN A 370 26.82 -24.27 -7.30
N VAL A 371 27.07 -23.05 -7.77
CA VAL A 371 26.07 -22.09 -8.27
C VAL A 371 26.60 -21.38 -9.52
N SER A 372 25.71 -20.74 -10.30
CA SER A 372 26.11 -19.98 -11.48
C SER A 372 26.97 -18.76 -11.11
N LYS A 373 27.90 -18.37 -12.00
CA LYS A 373 28.73 -17.16 -11.81
C LYS A 373 27.89 -15.89 -11.70
N GLU A 374 26.73 -15.85 -12.35
CA GLU A 374 25.79 -14.74 -12.25
C GLU A 374 25.16 -14.64 -10.85
N ALA A 375 24.76 -15.78 -10.26
CA ALA A 375 24.27 -15.80 -8.88
C ALA A 375 25.33 -15.33 -7.89
N VAL A 376 26.59 -15.76 -8.07
CA VAL A 376 27.74 -15.29 -7.27
C VAL A 376 27.93 -13.78 -7.41
N LYS A 377 27.86 -13.26 -8.64
CA LYS A 377 28.00 -11.83 -8.90
C LYS A 377 26.93 -11.04 -8.16
N LEU A 378 25.66 -11.43 -8.27
CA LEU A 378 24.54 -10.79 -7.56
C LEU A 378 24.77 -10.81 -6.05
N ARG A 379 25.22 -11.94 -5.50
CA ARG A 379 25.50 -12.10 -4.08
C ARG A 379 26.66 -11.23 -3.58
N LEU A 380 27.73 -11.12 -4.36
CA LEU A 380 28.85 -10.24 -4.05
C LEU A 380 28.44 -8.76 -4.02
N ILE A 381 27.54 -8.35 -4.93
CA ILE A 381 26.99 -6.99 -4.97
C ILE A 381 26.11 -6.74 -3.74
N GLU A 382 25.19 -7.67 -3.43
CA GLU A 382 24.29 -7.58 -2.26
C GLU A 382 25.08 -7.39 -0.95
N LEU A 383 26.17 -8.13 -0.78
CA LEU A 383 27.05 -8.05 0.39
C LEU A 383 28.07 -6.90 0.34
N ASN A 384 28.02 -6.05 -0.68
CA ASN A 384 28.96 -4.95 -0.93
C ASN A 384 30.43 -5.39 -1.05
N LEU A 385 30.68 -6.64 -1.48
CA LEU A 385 32.01 -7.21 -1.74
C LEU A 385 32.47 -6.95 -3.18
N LEU A 386 31.55 -6.60 -4.09
CA LEU A 386 31.82 -6.24 -5.48
C LEU A 386 31.08 -4.94 -5.82
N LYS A 387 31.81 -3.96 -6.37
CA LYS A 387 31.24 -2.74 -6.95
C LYS A 387 31.27 -2.84 -8.47
N ASP A 388 30.13 -3.18 -9.06
CA ASP A 388 30.00 -3.25 -10.52
C ASP A 388 29.67 -1.88 -11.11
N VAL A 389 30.66 -1.24 -11.72
CA VAL A 389 30.50 0.04 -12.44
C VAL A 389 30.38 -0.15 -13.95
N THR A 390 30.41 -1.39 -14.45
CA THR A 390 30.16 -1.71 -15.86
C THR A 390 28.69 -1.72 -16.22
N ASN A 391 27.81 -1.89 -15.23
CA ASN A 391 26.37 -1.98 -15.45
C ASN A 391 25.57 -1.00 -14.56
N VAL A 392 25.31 0.19 -15.11
CA VAL A 392 24.57 1.29 -14.46
C VAL A 392 23.14 0.90 -14.07
N GLN A 393 22.57 -0.17 -14.65
CA GLN A 393 21.24 -0.66 -14.30
C GLN A 393 21.20 -1.43 -12.96
N TYR A 394 22.25 -2.17 -12.61
CA TYR A 394 22.26 -2.99 -11.39
C TYR A 394 22.48 -2.15 -10.11
N ILE A 395 23.34 -1.13 -10.15
CA ILE A 395 23.51 -0.20 -9.02
C ILE A 395 22.18 0.50 -8.70
N LYS A 396 21.42 0.93 -9.73
CA LYS A 396 20.11 1.55 -9.56
C LYS A 396 19.07 0.61 -8.94
N LEU A 397 19.18 -0.69 -9.14
CA LEU A 397 18.27 -1.68 -8.54
C LEU A 397 18.58 -1.90 -7.05
N PHE A 398 19.85 -1.83 -6.65
CA PHE A 398 20.28 -2.03 -5.26
C PHE A 398 20.26 -0.75 -4.41
N GLU A 399 20.46 0.43 -5.01
CA GLU A 399 20.33 1.72 -4.31
C GLU A 399 18.88 2.05 -3.94
N LYS A 400 17.90 1.55 -4.71
CA LYS A 400 16.46 1.64 -4.39
C LYS A 400 16.00 0.72 -3.24
N LEU A 401 16.77 -0.32 -2.92
CA LEU A 401 16.40 -1.32 -1.91
C LEU A 401 16.97 -1.04 -0.50
N LYS A 402 17.63 0.10 -0.28
CA LYS A 402 18.08 0.53 1.06
C LYS A 402 17.07 1.56 1.62
N PRO A 403 16.66 1.43 2.89
CA PRO A 403 15.63 2.24 3.51
C PRO A 403 16.04 3.71 3.72
#